data_AF-A0A3D1LHX7-F1
#
_entry.id   AF-A0A3D1LHX7-F1
#
_cell.length_a   1.000
_cell.length_b   1.000
_cell.length_c   1.000
_cell.angle_alpha   90.00
_cell.angle_beta   90.00
_cell.angle_gamma   90.00
#
_symmetry.space_group_name_H-M   'P 1'
#
loop_
_entity.id
_entity.type
_entity.pdbx_description
1 polymer ?
#
loop_
_entity_poly.entity_id
_entity_poly.type
_entity_poly.pdbx_seq_one_letter_code
_entity_poly.pdbx_strand_id
1 'polypeptide(L)'
;MGILGPAEAQLVDDRTALKDSVIAKAAHYGDLGIGLVVAVNAINQHLEMIDIMEALFGQESFTFPANIGGAVEPQMQRLPNGAWNGLKGPKTHVFLPCW
;
A
#
# COMPACT_ATOMS: atom_id res chain seq x y z
N MET A 1 -34.67 -19.07 -20.19
CA MET A 1 -34.84 -18.28 -18.96
C MET A 1 -33.74 -18.69 -17.99
N GLY A 2 -32.70 -17.87 -17.84
CA GLY A 2 -31.62 -18.11 -16.88
C GLY A 2 -31.89 -17.32 -15.60
N ILE A 3 -31.85 -17.98 -14.46
CA ILE A 3 -32.03 -17.36 -13.15
C ILE A 3 -30.67 -16.80 -12.73
N LEU A 4 -30.55 -15.49 -12.58
CA LEU A 4 -29.39 -14.86 -11.94
C LEU A 4 -29.47 -15.19 -10.43
N GLY A 5 -28.62 -16.11 -9.98
CA GLY A 5 -28.37 -16.30 -8.55
C GLY A 5 -27.75 -15.03 -7.95
N PRO A 6 -27.83 -14.84 -6.62
CA PRO A 6 -27.28 -13.66 -5.97
C PRO A 6 -25.80 -13.51 -6.33
N ALA A 7 -25.43 -12.35 -6.86
CA ALA A 7 -24.04 -12.01 -7.10
C ALA A 7 -23.39 -11.69 -5.75
N GLU A 8 -22.41 -12.49 -5.34
CA GLU A 8 -21.52 -12.16 -4.22
C GLU A 8 -20.36 -11.31 -4.75
N ALA A 9 -20.16 -10.13 -4.17
CA ALA A 9 -19.01 -9.28 -4.42
C ALA A 9 -18.11 -9.29 -3.17
N GLN A 10 -16.81 -9.49 -3.37
CA GLN A 10 -15.81 -9.39 -2.31
C GLN A 10 -14.86 -8.22 -2.63
N LEU A 11 -14.48 -7.47 -1.60
CA LEU A 11 -13.40 -6.48 -1.72
C LEU A 11 -12.07 -7.21 -1.59
N VAL A 12 -11.21 -7.06 -2.58
CA VAL A 12 -9.84 -7.55 -2.57
C VAL A 12 -8.91 -6.39 -2.20
N ASP A 13 -8.09 -6.55 -1.15
CA ASP A 13 -7.10 -5.54 -0.72
C ASP A 13 -5.69 -6.02 -1.09
N ASP A 14 -5.31 -5.79 -2.35
CA ASP A 14 -4.01 -6.20 -2.89
C ASP A 14 -2.85 -5.38 -2.36
N ARG A 15 -3.09 -4.09 -2.15
CA ARG A 15 -2.07 -3.17 -1.62
C ARG A 15 -1.55 -3.61 -0.26
N THR A 16 -2.42 -4.06 0.65
CA THR A 16 -2.00 -4.44 2.01
C THR A 16 -1.15 -5.71 1.96
N ALA A 17 -1.57 -6.73 1.21
CA ALA A 17 -0.83 -7.97 1.07
C ALA A 17 0.56 -7.75 0.42
N LEU A 18 0.62 -6.88 -0.60
CA LEU A 18 1.88 -6.54 -1.27
C LEU A 18 2.83 -5.78 -0.34
N LYS A 19 2.32 -4.75 0.36
CA LYS A 19 3.09 -3.97 1.34
C LYS A 19 3.68 -4.87 2.42
N ASP A 20 2.87 -5.74 3.00
CA ASP A 20 3.30 -6.62 4.09
C ASP A 20 4.35 -7.63 3.62
N SER A 21 4.22 -8.14 2.39
CA SER A 21 5.22 -9.03 1.78
C SER A 21 6.57 -8.34 1.56
N VAL A 22 6.56 -7.07 1.12
CA VAL A 22 7.77 -6.25 0.97
C VAL A 22 8.43 -6.03 2.33
N ILE A 23 7.66 -5.62 3.34
CA ILE A 23 8.15 -5.35 4.70
C ILE A 23 8.73 -6.63 5.31
N ALA A 24 8.04 -7.77 5.20
CA ALA A 24 8.50 -9.05 5.73
C ALA A 24 9.82 -9.48 5.09
N LYS A 25 9.96 -9.35 3.76
CA LYS A 25 11.19 -9.70 3.07
C LYS A 25 12.34 -8.75 3.41
N ALA A 26 12.07 -7.45 3.55
CA ALA A 26 13.08 -6.50 4.00
C ALA A 26 13.53 -6.80 5.44
N ALA A 27 12.59 -7.05 6.35
CA ALA A 27 12.85 -7.37 7.75
C ALA A 27 13.67 -8.64 7.92
N HIS A 28 13.44 -9.67 7.09
CA HIS A 28 14.15 -10.95 7.16
C HIS A 28 15.68 -10.78 7.07
N TYR A 29 16.16 -9.83 6.28
CA TYR A 29 17.60 -9.61 6.11
C TYR A 29 18.20 -8.64 7.14
N GLY A 30 17.37 -7.87 7.85
CA GLY A 30 17.85 -6.88 8.80
C GLY A 30 18.68 -5.76 8.16
N ASP A 31 19.50 -5.09 8.97
CA ASP A 31 20.44 -4.08 8.47
C ASP A 31 21.71 -4.76 7.94
N LEU A 32 21.92 -4.66 6.62
CA LEU A 32 23.07 -5.23 5.94
C LEU A 32 24.22 -4.22 5.76
N GLY A 33 24.02 -2.94 6.11
CA GLY A 33 25.00 -1.87 5.84
C GLY A 33 25.21 -1.55 4.35
N ILE A 34 24.42 -2.16 3.46
CA ILE A 34 24.44 -2.00 2.00
C ILE A 34 23.02 -1.87 1.45
N GLY A 35 22.88 -1.36 0.23
CA GLY A 35 21.57 -1.25 -0.42
C GLY A 35 20.92 -2.62 -0.64
N LEU A 36 19.65 -2.75 -0.27
CA LEU A 36 18.86 -3.97 -0.45
C LEU A 36 17.92 -3.83 -1.66
N VAL A 37 17.90 -4.85 -2.53
CA VAL A 37 16.88 -4.99 -3.59
C VAL A 37 15.88 -6.04 -3.14
N VAL A 38 14.62 -5.63 -2.97
CA VAL A 38 13.51 -6.51 -2.55
C VAL A 38 12.65 -6.83 -3.76
N ALA A 39 12.60 -8.11 -4.12
CA ALA A 39 11.67 -8.64 -5.14
C ALA A 39 10.58 -9.47 -4.47
N VAL A 40 9.32 -9.18 -4.76
CA VAL A 40 8.16 -9.93 -4.26
C VAL A 40 7.40 -10.50 -5.45
N ASN A 41 6.98 -11.76 -5.35
CA ASN A 41 6.09 -12.34 -6.35
C ASN A 41 4.64 -11.96 -5.99
N ALA A 42 3.95 -11.28 -6.89
CA ALA A 42 2.57 -10.90 -6.70
C ALA A 42 1.69 -11.72 -7.66
N ILE A 43 1.04 -12.76 -7.13
CA ILE A 43 0.12 -13.61 -7.89
C ILE A 43 -1.30 -13.09 -7.66
N ASN A 44 -1.71 -12.08 -8.44
CA ASN A 44 -3.10 -11.63 -8.51
C ASN A 44 -3.46 -11.24 -9.95
N GLN A 45 -4.68 -11.58 -10.38
CA GLN A 45 -5.24 -11.24 -11.70
C GLN A 45 -5.66 -9.77 -11.84
N HIS A 46 -5.79 -9.05 -10.73
CA HIS A 46 -6.31 -7.68 -10.64
C HIS A 46 -5.28 -6.68 -10.08
N LEU A 47 -4.01 -7.08 -9.96
CA LEU A 47 -2.98 -6.16 -9.50
C LEU A 47 -2.73 -5.06 -10.53
N GLU A 48 -3.04 -3.82 -10.16
CA GLU A 48 -2.80 -2.66 -11.00
C GLU A 48 -1.61 -1.83 -10.51
N MET A 49 -1.18 -0.88 -11.35
CA MET A 49 -0.11 0.06 -10.99
C MET A 49 -0.47 0.85 -9.72
N ILE A 50 -1.74 1.19 -9.52
CA ILE A 50 -2.17 1.94 -8.33
C ILE A 50 -1.95 1.12 -7.06
N ASP A 51 -2.27 -0.18 -7.04
CA ASP A 51 -2.02 -1.05 -5.88
C ASP A 51 -0.54 -1.13 -5.54
N ILE A 52 0.32 -1.20 -6.56
CA ILE A 52 1.77 -1.19 -6.40
C ILE A 52 2.23 0.15 -5.79
N MET A 53 1.76 1.26 -6.35
CA MET A 53 2.13 2.60 -5.87
C MET A 53 1.63 2.86 -4.45
N GLU A 54 0.43 2.41 -4.11
CA GLU A 54 -0.14 2.53 -2.77
C GLU A 54 0.56 1.61 -1.76
N ALA A 55 0.92 0.39 -2.15
CA ALA A 55 1.70 -0.51 -1.30
C ALA A 55 3.09 0.06 -0.99
N LEU A 56 3.76 0.67 -1.98
CA LEU A 56 5.11 1.19 -1.84
C LEU A 56 5.14 2.55 -1.13
N PHE A 57 4.30 3.49 -1.56
CA PHE A 57 4.41 4.91 -1.18
C PHE A 57 3.22 5.43 -0.38
N GLY A 58 2.20 4.59 -0.19
CA GLY A 58 1.01 4.89 0.57
C GLY A 58 -0.17 5.31 -0.28
N GLN A 59 -1.35 5.18 0.32
CA GLN A 59 -2.65 5.35 -0.35
C GLN A 59 -2.83 6.78 -0.86
N GLU A 60 -3.43 6.91 -2.03
CA GLU A 60 -3.82 8.19 -2.60
C GLU A 60 -4.96 8.80 -1.76
N SER A 61 -4.83 10.09 -1.46
CA SER A 61 -5.81 10.84 -0.69
C SER A 61 -5.98 12.22 -1.31
N PHE A 62 -7.22 12.68 -1.40
CA PHE A 62 -7.54 13.98 -1.99
C PHE A 62 -8.13 14.88 -0.90
N THR A 63 -7.48 16.02 -0.67
CA THR A 63 -7.99 17.07 0.21
C THR A 63 -8.73 18.11 -0.63
N PHE A 64 -9.99 18.35 -0.29
CA PHE A 64 -10.82 19.39 -0.89
C PHE A 64 -10.84 20.61 0.04
N PRO A 65 -10.01 21.63 -0.20
CA PRO A 65 -10.00 22.83 0.65
C PRO A 65 -11.35 23.54 0.54
N ALA A 66 -12.00 23.75 1.68
CA ALA A 66 -13.22 24.53 1.73
C ALA A 66 -12.88 26.02 1.53
N ASN A 67 -13.30 26.59 0.40
CA ASN A 67 -13.26 28.03 0.20
C ASN A 67 -14.68 28.54 -0.06
N ILE A 68 -15.07 29.60 0.66
CA ILE A 68 -16.37 30.23 0.48
C ILE A 68 -16.26 31.08 -0.80
N GLY A 69 -16.69 30.54 -1.94
CA GLY A 69 -16.94 31.32 -3.16
C GLY A 69 -16.27 30.89 -4.45
N GLY A 70 -15.58 29.73 -4.51
CA GLY A 70 -14.98 29.27 -5.78
C GLY A 70 -14.67 27.78 -5.81
N ALA A 71 -14.67 27.21 -7.01
CA ALA A 71 -14.14 25.87 -7.25
C ALA A 71 -12.62 25.90 -7.02
N VAL A 72 -12.13 25.03 -6.14
CA VAL A 72 -10.70 24.86 -5.90
C VAL A 72 -10.30 23.48 -6.38
N GLU A 73 -9.15 23.39 -7.03
CA GLU A 73 -8.59 22.13 -7.48
C GLU A 73 -8.27 21.23 -6.26
N PRO A 74 -8.70 19.95 -6.25
CA PRO A 74 -8.36 19.03 -5.18
C PRO A 74 -6.85 18.83 -5.09
N GLN A 75 -6.34 18.79 -3.86
CA GLN A 75 -4.93 18.52 -3.61
C GLN A 75 -4.72 17.04 -3.34
N MET A 76 -4.03 16.37 -4.26
CA MET A 76 -3.59 14.98 -4.08
C MET A 76 -2.43 14.91 -3.08
N GLN A 77 -2.54 14.00 -2.14
CA GLN A 77 -1.50 13.64 -1.16
C GLN A 77 -1.44 12.11 -1.04
N ARG A 78 -0.41 11.59 -0.38
CA ARG A 78 -0.33 10.17 0.00
C ARG A 78 -0.34 10.01 1.51
N LEU A 79 -1.11 9.05 2.00
CA LEU A 79 -1.06 8.67 3.41
C LEU A 79 0.30 8.01 3.73
N PRO A 80 0.87 8.19 4.92
CA PRO A 80 2.18 7.64 5.27
C PRO A 80 2.14 6.14 5.63
N ASN A 81 1.34 5.35 4.89
CA ASN A 81 1.00 3.96 5.18
C ASN A 81 1.52 2.94 4.15
N GLY A 82 2.38 3.36 3.23
CA GLY A 82 3.15 2.47 2.36
C GLY A 82 4.39 1.89 3.04
N ALA A 83 5.05 0.93 2.37
CA ALA A 83 6.28 0.33 2.86
C ALA A 83 7.39 1.39 3.01
N TRP A 84 7.61 2.21 1.97
CA TRP A 84 8.60 3.29 1.91
C TRP A 84 8.01 4.64 2.32
N ASN A 85 7.67 4.80 3.61
CA ASN A 85 7.17 6.07 4.15
C ASN A 85 8.27 7.03 4.66
N GLY A 86 9.54 6.81 4.28
CA GLY A 86 10.65 7.70 4.61
C GLY A 86 11.96 7.37 3.91
N LEU A 87 12.93 8.29 3.97
CA LEU A 87 14.24 8.19 3.28
C LEU A 87 15.09 7.00 3.73
N LYS A 88 14.80 6.41 4.89
CA LYS A 88 15.53 5.27 5.45
C LYS A 88 15.08 3.91 4.90
N GLY A 89 14.16 3.89 3.94
CA GLY A 89 13.65 2.65 3.36
C GLY A 89 12.40 2.11 4.05
N PRO A 90 12.07 0.84 3.85
CA PRO A 90 10.89 0.23 4.44
C PRO A 90 10.92 0.29 5.96
N LYS A 91 9.89 0.84 6.60
CA LYS A 91 9.80 0.81 8.06
C LYS A 91 9.30 -0.55 8.53
N THR A 92 10.19 -1.31 9.15
CA THR A 92 9.87 -2.54 9.84
C THR A 92 9.53 -2.20 11.30
N HIS A 93 8.27 -2.38 11.71
CA HIS A 93 7.96 -2.44 13.13
C HIS A 93 8.33 -3.85 13.59
N VAL A 94 9.52 -4.01 14.16
CA VAL A 94 9.87 -5.25 14.86
C VAL A 94 9.01 -5.28 16.12
N PHE A 95 7.88 -5.99 16.06
CA PHE A 95 7.20 -6.44 17.27
C PHE A 95 8.11 -7.47 17.93
N LEU A 96 8.94 -7.02 18.87
CA LEU A 96 9.61 -7.93 19.78
C LEU A 96 8.50 -8.56 20.65
N PRO A 97 8.30 -9.89 20.61
CA PRO A 97 7.45 -10.53 21.60
C PRO A 97 8.11 -10.31 22.96
N CYS A 98 7.46 -9.57 23.84
CA CYS A 98 7.79 -9.58 25.26
C CYS A 98 7.55 -11.01 25.76
N TRP A 99 8.63 -11.70 26.13
CA TRP A 99 8.62 -12.91 26.94
C TRP A 99 8.89 -12.53 28.40
#